data_AF-A0A5B2VXR8-F1
#
_entry.id   AF-A0A5B2VXR8-F1
#
_cell.length_a   1.000
_cell.length_b   1.000
_cell.length_c   1.000
_cell.angle_alpha   90.00
_cell.angle_beta   90.00
_cell.angle_gamma   90.00
#
_symmetry.space_group_name_H-M   'P 1'
#
loop_
_entity.id
_entity.type
_entity.pdbx_description
1 polymer ?
#
loop_
_entity_poly.entity_id
_entity_poly.type
_entity_poly.pdbx_seq_one_letter_code
_entity_poly.pdbx_strand_id
1 'polypeptide(L)'
;MKQMLLIHLFLLLSITALAQPAGYTPGAQVCWSFNGRDHGYFKAAGNGERHILISFTGDGQSNCSNYQNESPQKWLNDAGLNWDGRTVRAPGDTVVWEIFTIPNNSGTFMAAYAADINYFFAHIAAIDTSDHSKFHIEGLSGGVGRQWGFMTNLQDHNSPYRNIFSTTISQSTPWLGQEAQMTAYSVGRRHWVWYGAADSLHLTPPAASIALYNLLNGSKHLTVQAGTGHNGDTWDSCMSLNGADTLTNRWLWMVARTDSAPEQPICYPGGPEGYVPGTQVVWRFNGRDHGYFRAAGCGERHILVSFNGDTVIDSTNYQEASPQKLLDDLGINWDGKTVRAPGDTILWEVFSIPYNSGYFLPNYANDIDYFFTHIYPTDTTNHDLFHIIGVSGGVGRMWGYITNDQSHNSAYRDLFSTTISVATHWFSSYAPLAAYSIGRRHWVWHGADDMSGTNPPAASTALYTALNGEKHLTMQAGAGHDYTVVDSVFSLAGTDTSTNRWLWMVRPTASGARTMYSGKQPVPPTTPLEQQKAFRLYPNPAVSQLTMQLPLPQAVYTITVTDMSGKVFRVLTRIQGPVYQLDLSSLPPGIYILRAAGGGAQWQQSFIKQ
;
A
#
# COMPACT_ATOMS: atom_id res chain seq x y z
N MET A 1 49.26 30.32 -20.78
CA MET A 1 48.02 30.80 -20.12
C MET A 1 46.87 31.08 -21.09
N LYS A 2 47.03 31.85 -22.20
CA LYS A 2 45.91 32.15 -23.13
C LYS A 2 45.25 30.92 -23.80
N GLN A 3 46.01 29.86 -24.10
CA GLN A 3 45.45 28.63 -24.68
C GLN A 3 44.60 27.80 -23.69
N MET A 4 44.93 27.77 -22.40
CA MET A 4 44.10 27.07 -21.41
C MET A 4 42.77 27.78 -21.15
N LEU A 5 42.76 29.12 -21.18
CA LEU A 5 41.53 29.90 -21.04
C LEU A 5 40.58 29.67 -22.23
N LEU A 6 41.11 29.51 -23.44
CA LEU A 6 40.32 29.20 -24.63
C LEU A 6 39.69 27.80 -24.56
N ILE A 7 40.41 26.80 -24.04
CA ILE A 7 39.88 25.43 -23.87
C ILE A 7 38.78 25.39 -22.82
N HIS A 8 38.92 26.10 -21.70
CA HIS A 8 37.86 26.20 -20.69
C HIS A 8 36.66 26.98 -21.21
N LEU A 9 36.88 28.02 -22.03
CA LEU A 9 35.80 28.75 -22.70
C LEU A 9 35.08 27.89 -23.74
N PHE A 10 35.81 27.09 -24.54
CA PHE A 10 35.23 26.14 -25.49
C PHE A 10 34.49 25.00 -24.78
N LEU A 11 34.99 24.51 -23.63
CA LEU A 11 34.28 23.55 -22.78
C LEU A 11 33.02 24.18 -22.15
N LEU A 12 33.09 25.42 -21.66
CA LEU A 12 31.90 26.14 -21.16
C LEU A 12 30.88 26.42 -22.27
N LEU A 13 31.33 26.75 -23.49
CA LEU A 13 30.46 26.99 -24.65
C LEU A 13 29.88 25.70 -25.25
N SER A 14 30.56 24.57 -25.10
CA SER A 14 30.02 23.25 -25.49
C SER A 14 29.08 22.65 -24.46
N ILE A 15 29.02 23.20 -23.24
CA ILE A 15 28.04 22.83 -22.21
C ILE A 15 26.69 23.57 -22.40
N THR A 16 26.62 24.63 -23.21
CA THR A 16 25.43 25.51 -23.28
C THR A 16 24.53 25.37 -24.53
N ALA A 17 24.68 24.32 -25.34
CA ALA A 17 23.82 24.12 -26.51
C ALA A 17 23.07 22.78 -26.49
N LEU A 18 22.49 22.42 -25.34
CA LEU A 18 21.42 21.42 -25.34
C LEU A 18 20.15 22.12 -25.82
N ALA A 19 19.64 21.70 -26.98
CA ALA A 19 18.60 22.39 -27.72
C ALA A 19 17.27 22.40 -26.96
N GLN A 20 17.03 23.47 -26.20
CA GLN A 20 15.67 23.84 -25.79
C GLN A 20 14.94 24.42 -27.01
N PRO A 21 13.60 24.34 -27.06
CA PRO A 21 12.84 25.02 -28.10
C PRO A 21 13.24 26.50 -28.16
N ALA A 22 13.35 27.06 -29.36
CA ALA A 22 13.64 28.48 -29.51
C ALA A 22 12.58 29.32 -28.77
N GLY A 23 13.03 30.28 -27.95
CA GLY A 23 12.14 31.12 -27.14
C GLY A 23 11.66 30.49 -25.84
N TYR A 24 12.16 29.31 -25.46
CA TYR A 24 11.81 28.68 -24.21
C TYR A 24 12.24 29.50 -22.97
N THR A 25 11.32 29.67 -22.03
CA THR A 25 11.59 30.24 -20.70
C THR A 25 11.19 29.20 -19.64
N PRO A 26 12.08 28.86 -18.68
CA PRO A 26 11.75 27.92 -17.60
C PRO A 26 10.43 28.25 -16.90
N GLY A 27 9.56 27.25 -16.71
CA GLY A 27 8.22 27.42 -16.13
C GLY A 27 7.14 27.91 -17.10
N ALA A 28 7.46 28.13 -18.39
CA ALA A 28 6.47 28.45 -19.42
C ALA A 28 6.25 27.27 -20.36
N GLN A 29 5.00 27.01 -20.73
CA GLN A 29 4.69 26.11 -21.85
C GLN A 29 5.03 26.83 -23.16
N VAL A 30 5.69 26.13 -24.08
CA VAL A 30 5.92 26.59 -25.45
C VAL A 30 5.43 25.56 -26.46
N CYS A 31 5.12 26.04 -27.66
CA CYS A 31 4.93 25.18 -28.81
C CYS A 31 6.28 24.86 -29.43
N TRP A 32 6.59 23.58 -29.56
CA TRP A 32 7.80 23.09 -30.20
C TRP A 32 7.42 22.29 -31.45
N SER A 33 7.72 22.84 -32.63
CA SER A 33 7.40 22.20 -33.89
C SER A 33 8.61 21.44 -34.45
N PHE A 34 8.46 20.13 -34.64
CA PHE A 34 9.46 19.27 -35.28
C PHE A 34 8.76 18.06 -35.92
N ASN A 35 9.46 17.33 -36.80
CA ASN A 35 8.85 16.27 -37.62
C ASN A 35 7.57 16.71 -38.38
N GLY A 36 7.45 18.02 -38.69
CA GLY A 36 6.28 18.61 -39.34
C GLY A 36 5.03 18.70 -38.45
N ARG A 37 5.17 18.60 -37.13
CA ARG A 37 4.05 18.56 -36.18
C ARG A 37 4.32 19.43 -34.96
N ASP A 38 3.25 19.90 -34.35
CA ASP A 38 3.26 20.76 -33.17
C ASP A 38 3.23 19.93 -31.89
N HIS A 39 4.10 20.27 -30.94
CA HIS A 39 4.18 19.61 -29.64
C HIS A 39 4.23 20.63 -28.51
N GLY A 40 3.72 20.23 -27.35
CA GLY A 40 3.82 21.04 -26.15
C GLY A 40 5.10 20.70 -25.41
N TYR A 41 5.84 21.71 -24.95
CA TYR A 41 7.01 21.53 -24.12
C TYR A 41 6.96 22.44 -22.90
N PHE A 42 7.18 21.85 -21.73
CA PHE A 42 7.32 22.56 -20.45
C PHE A 42 8.47 21.98 -19.66
N LYS A 43 9.21 22.84 -18.96
CA LYS A 43 10.26 22.44 -18.01
C LYS A 43 10.32 23.39 -16.82
N ALA A 44 10.05 22.85 -15.65
CA ALA A 44 10.19 23.53 -14.38
C ALA A 44 11.57 24.19 -14.22
N ALA A 45 11.60 25.39 -13.61
CA ALA A 45 12.83 26.08 -13.31
C ALA A 45 13.51 25.47 -12.06
N GLY A 46 14.80 25.70 -11.84
CA GLY A 46 15.49 25.41 -10.57
C GLY A 46 16.15 24.04 -10.45
N ASN A 47 16.54 23.69 -9.22
CA ASN A 47 17.31 22.49 -8.89
C ASN A 47 16.41 21.46 -8.21
N GLY A 48 16.59 20.18 -8.54
CA GLY A 48 15.87 19.06 -7.93
C GLY A 48 16.07 17.76 -8.72
N GLU A 49 15.43 16.69 -8.26
CA GLU A 49 15.35 15.43 -9.01
C GLU A 49 14.48 15.66 -10.25
N ARG A 50 15.05 15.49 -11.44
CA ARG A 50 14.34 15.72 -12.71
C ARG A 50 13.50 14.50 -13.07
N HIS A 51 12.21 14.73 -13.30
CA HIS A 51 11.27 13.72 -13.80
C HIS A 51 10.68 14.15 -15.15
N ILE A 52 10.40 13.17 -16.00
CA ILE A 52 9.84 13.36 -17.34
C ILE A 52 8.44 12.77 -17.41
N LEU A 53 7.48 13.56 -17.90
CA LEU A 53 6.13 13.11 -18.23
C LEU A 53 5.88 13.24 -19.73
N ILE A 54 5.55 12.14 -20.39
CA ILE A 54 5.05 12.13 -21.76
C ILE A 54 3.52 12.08 -21.71
N SER A 55 2.84 13.07 -22.29
CA SER A 55 1.38 13.21 -22.22
C SER A 55 0.75 13.13 -23.61
N PHE A 56 -0.12 12.13 -23.81
CA PHE A 56 -0.95 12.01 -25.00
C PHE A 56 -2.31 12.66 -24.74
N THR A 57 -2.62 13.72 -25.47
CA THR A 57 -3.91 14.42 -25.34
C THR A 57 -5.06 13.61 -25.93
N GLY A 58 -6.29 14.05 -25.67
CA GLY A 58 -7.50 13.54 -26.31
C GLY A 58 -7.58 13.84 -27.80
N ASP A 59 -8.64 13.35 -28.44
CA ASP A 59 -8.81 13.45 -29.89
C ASP A 59 -9.15 14.86 -30.37
N GLY A 60 -9.60 15.74 -29.47
CA GLY A 60 -9.95 17.13 -29.77
C GLY A 60 -8.75 18.09 -29.86
N GLN A 61 -7.54 17.65 -29.49
CA GLN A 61 -6.34 18.47 -29.54
C GLN A 61 -5.44 18.05 -30.69
N SER A 62 -5.28 18.91 -31.69
CA SER A 62 -4.45 18.65 -32.89
C SER A 62 -3.22 19.54 -33.01
N ASN A 63 -3.11 20.60 -32.20
CA ASN A 63 -2.02 21.57 -32.24
C ASN A 63 -1.87 22.28 -30.88
N CYS A 64 -0.92 23.22 -30.79
CA CYS A 64 -0.58 23.93 -29.56
C CYS A 64 -1.58 24.98 -29.06
N SER A 65 -2.62 25.32 -29.83
CA SER A 65 -3.51 26.46 -29.53
C SER A 65 -4.16 26.40 -28.15
N ASN A 66 -4.43 25.19 -27.63
CA ASN A 66 -5.14 24.98 -26.37
C ASN A 66 -4.31 24.33 -25.27
N TYR A 67 -2.99 24.12 -25.45
CA TYR A 67 -2.19 23.41 -24.44
C TYR A 67 -2.13 24.13 -23.10
N GLN A 68 -2.17 25.46 -23.07
CA GLN A 68 -2.27 26.17 -21.80
C GLN A 68 -3.48 25.75 -20.96
N ASN A 69 -4.55 25.24 -21.59
CA ASN A 69 -5.79 24.86 -20.91
C ASN A 69 -6.00 23.34 -20.80
N GLU A 70 -5.32 22.54 -21.62
CA GLU A 70 -5.64 21.11 -21.84
C GLU A 70 -4.42 20.18 -21.74
N SER A 71 -3.34 20.60 -21.06
CA SER A 71 -2.18 19.72 -20.86
C SER A 71 -1.58 19.80 -19.46
N PRO A 72 -0.81 18.77 -19.03
CA PRO A 72 -0.44 18.53 -17.64
C PRO A 72 0.12 19.70 -16.87
N GLN A 73 0.93 20.51 -17.53
CA GLN A 73 1.60 21.62 -16.89
C GLN A 73 0.65 22.71 -16.39
N LYS A 74 -0.58 22.81 -16.92
CA LYS A 74 -1.58 23.73 -16.36
C LYS A 74 -1.85 23.43 -14.90
N TRP A 75 -1.79 22.15 -14.50
CA TRP A 75 -2.08 21.76 -13.13
C TRP A 75 -0.87 21.83 -12.22
N LEU A 76 0.33 21.98 -12.78
CA LEU A 76 1.47 22.46 -12.01
C LEU A 76 1.31 23.93 -11.65
N ASN A 77 0.56 24.71 -12.44
CA ASN A 77 0.16 26.07 -12.11
C ASN A 77 -1.03 26.08 -11.15
N ASP A 78 -0.74 25.90 -9.86
CA ASP A 78 -1.70 25.88 -8.73
C ASP A 78 -2.47 27.22 -8.56
N ALA A 79 -3.43 27.51 -9.45
CA ALA A 79 -4.20 28.77 -9.43
C ALA A 79 -3.32 30.04 -9.34
N GLY A 80 -2.11 30.00 -9.92
CA GLY A 80 -1.13 31.08 -9.86
C GLY A 80 -0.10 31.02 -8.73
N LEU A 81 -0.15 30.02 -7.83
CA LEU A 81 0.72 29.93 -6.64
C LEU A 81 1.98 29.08 -6.86
N ASN A 82 2.00 28.16 -7.83
CA ASN A 82 3.12 27.22 -8.04
C ASN A 82 3.67 27.23 -9.49
N TRP A 83 4.00 28.40 -10.03
CA TRP A 83 4.54 28.55 -11.40
C TRP A 83 5.92 27.90 -11.62
N ASP A 84 6.57 27.36 -10.60
CA ASP A 84 7.93 26.83 -10.75
C ASP A 84 7.97 25.42 -11.32
N GLY A 85 6.81 24.74 -11.43
CA GLY A 85 6.69 23.40 -11.98
C GLY A 85 7.26 22.31 -11.07
N ARG A 86 7.35 22.58 -9.76
CA ARG A 86 7.98 21.67 -8.79
C ARG A 86 6.96 21.00 -7.89
N THR A 87 7.36 19.83 -7.39
CA THR A 87 6.66 19.15 -6.30
C THR A 87 7.64 18.75 -5.21
N VAL A 88 7.23 18.86 -3.95
CA VAL A 88 8.09 18.57 -2.80
C VAL A 88 7.66 17.23 -2.20
N ARG A 89 8.50 16.19 -2.32
CA ARG A 89 8.22 14.87 -1.73
C ARG A 89 8.35 14.91 -0.21
N ALA A 90 9.37 15.62 0.26
CA ALA A 90 9.68 15.83 1.67
C ALA A 90 10.53 17.12 1.80
N PRO A 91 10.67 17.71 3.01
CA PRO A 91 11.54 18.87 3.19
C PRO A 91 12.96 18.64 2.65
N GLY A 92 13.37 19.45 1.66
CA GLY A 92 14.67 19.33 0.99
C GLY A 92 14.70 18.37 -0.21
N ASP A 93 13.60 17.67 -0.51
CA ASP A 93 13.46 16.73 -1.62
C ASP A 93 12.48 17.28 -2.66
N THR A 94 13.04 18.04 -3.60
CA THR A 94 12.28 18.74 -4.64
C THR A 94 12.40 18.01 -5.96
N VAL A 95 11.26 17.77 -6.60
CA VAL A 95 11.16 17.24 -7.96
C VAL A 95 10.91 18.39 -8.94
N VAL A 96 11.61 18.34 -10.08
CA VAL A 96 11.51 19.30 -11.19
C VAL A 96 10.95 18.55 -12.40
N TRP A 97 9.79 18.98 -12.89
CA TRP A 97 9.09 18.31 -13.99
C TRP A 97 9.51 18.84 -15.37
N GLU A 98 9.70 17.93 -16.31
CA GLU A 98 9.81 18.22 -17.75
C GLU A 98 8.75 17.43 -18.51
N ILE A 99 7.87 18.13 -19.21
CA ILE A 99 6.63 17.58 -19.77
C ILE A 99 6.67 17.74 -21.28
N PHE A 100 6.41 16.64 -21.98
CA PHE A 100 6.26 16.59 -23.42
C PHE A 100 4.82 16.21 -23.78
N THR A 101 4.08 17.14 -24.38
CA THR A 101 2.67 16.96 -24.76
C THR A 101 2.55 16.65 -26.25
N ILE A 102 1.87 15.56 -26.58
CA ILE A 102 1.72 15.02 -27.92
C ILE A 102 0.23 15.09 -28.31
N PRO A 103 -0.14 15.87 -29.35
CA PRO A 103 -1.52 15.96 -29.81
C PRO A 103 -1.93 14.74 -30.62
N ASN A 104 -3.23 14.61 -30.87
CA ASN A 104 -3.76 13.74 -31.91
C ASN A 104 -3.53 14.35 -33.31
N ASN A 105 -2.29 14.28 -33.80
CA ASN A 105 -1.92 14.80 -35.12
C ASN A 105 -1.72 13.67 -36.17
N SER A 106 -1.69 12.41 -35.75
CA SER A 106 -1.41 11.25 -36.61
C SER A 106 -2.40 10.10 -36.38
N GLY A 107 -3.55 10.36 -35.75
CA GLY A 107 -4.56 9.35 -35.46
C GLY A 107 -3.98 8.19 -34.66
N THR A 108 -4.06 6.97 -35.22
CA THR A 108 -3.55 5.72 -34.63
C THR A 108 -2.21 5.25 -35.21
N PHE A 109 -1.50 6.08 -35.98
CA PHE A 109 -0.21 5.73 -36.58
C PHE A 109 0.95 5.89 -35.58
N MET A 110 1.37 4.80 -34.93
CA MET A 110 2.33 4.81 -33.82
C MET A 110 3.74 5.20 -34.21
N ALA A 111 4.15 4.95 -35.46
CA ALA A 111 5.50 5.32 -35.93
C ALA A 111 5.75 6.83 -35.86
N ALA A 112 4.71 7.65 -36.09
CA ALA A 112 4.83 9.11 -35.96
C ALA A 112 5.07 9.53 -34.50
N TYR A 113 4.30 9.00 -33.55
CA TYR A 113 4.48 9.30 -32.14
C TYR A 113 5.82 8.78 -31.60
N ALA A 114 6.26 7.62 -32.07
CA ALA A 114 7.57 7.08 -31.75
C ALA A 114 8.71 7.97 -32.27
N ALA A 115 8.61 8.48 -33.50
CA ALA A 115 9.58 9.44 -34.04
C ALA A 115 9.62 10.73 -33.22
N ASP A 116 8.47 11.19 -32.71
CA ASP A 116 8.40 12.41 -31.90
C ASP A 116 9.04 12.23 -30.53
N ILE A 117 8.77 11.12 -29.85
CA ILE A 117 9.38 10.80 -28.55
C ILE A 117 10.89 10.57 -28.72
N ASN A 118 11.31 9.90 -29.80
CA ASN A 118 12.73 9.70 -30.09
C ASN A 118 13.44 11.05 -30.33
N TYR A 119 12.82 11.95 -31.09
CA TYR A 119 13.34 13.29 -31.32
C TYR A 119 13.44 14.06 -30.01
N PHE A 120 12.40 14.05 -29.19
CA PHE A 120 12.39 14.70 -27.88
C PHE A 120 13.60 14.27 -27.03
N PHE A 121 13.78 12.97 -26.81
CA PHE A 121 14.89 12.46 -26.00
C PHE A 121 16.28 12.75 -26.58
N ALA A 122 16.40 12.86 -27.90
CA ALA A 122 17.67 13.21 -28.56
C ALA A 122 18.04 14.70 -28.44
N HIS A 123 17.07 15.59 -28.15
CA HIS A 123 17.29 17.04 -28.18
C HIS A 123 17.18 17.72 -26.80
N ILE A 124 16.60 17.06 -25.81
CA ILE A 124 16.61 17.57 -24.43
C ILE A 124 17.96 17.32 -23.73
N ALA A 125 18.15 17.96 -22.58
CA ALA A 125 19.29 17.65 -21.73
C ALA A 125 19.33 16.16 -21.37
N ALA A 126 20.53 15.58 -21.37
CA ALA A 126 20.72 14.17 -21.05
C ALA A 126 20.07 13.81 -19.71
N ILE A 127 19.44 12.64 -19.68
CA ILE A 127 18.85 12.03 -18.49
C ILE A 127 19.23 10.56 -18.50
N ASP A 128 19.49 10.00 -17.32
CA ASP A 128 19.79 8.59 -17.19
C ASP A 128 18.52 7.76 -17.45
N THR A 129 18.41 7.20 -18.65
CA THR A 129 17.27 6.38 -19.06
C THR A 129 17.29 4.98 -18.46
N SER A 130 18.32 4.60 -17.70
CA SER A 130 18.33 3.35 -16.93
C SER A 130 17.55 3.47 -15.62
N ASP A 131 17.36 4.70 -15.12
CA ASP A 131 16.55 4.97 -13.93
C ASP A 131 15.08 5.20 -14.31
N HIS A 132 14.37 4.09 -14.50
CA HIS A 132 12.96 4.09 -14.93
C HIS A 132 12.02 4.86 -13.97
N SER A 133 12.42 5.07 -12.72
CA SER A 133 11.63 5.79 -11.71
C SER A 133 11.38 7.26 -12.07
N LYS A 134 12.16 7.82 -13.01
CA LYS A 134 12.08 9.20 -13.48
C LYS A 134 11.17 9.42 -14.68
N PHE A 135 10.60 8.35 -15.24
CA PHE A 135 9.85 8.43 -16.49
C PHE A 135 8.40 7.99 -16.27
N HIS A 136 7.50 8.88 -16.66
CA HIS A 136 6.08 8.75 -16.51
C HIS A 136 5.41 8.99 -17.86
N ILE A 137 4.27 8.33 -18.07
CA ILE A 137 3.50 8.50 -19.29
C ILE A 137 2.03 8.54 -18.97
N GLU A 138 1.30 9.45 -19.60
CA GLU A 138 -0.13 9.54 -19.45
C GLU A 138 -0.86 9.61 -20.78
N GLY A 139 -2.14 9.28 -20.74
CA GLY A 139 -3.06 9.42 -21.86
C GLY A 139 -4.42 9.92 -21.39
N LEU A 140 -5.03 10.76 -22.22
CA LEU A 140 -6.32 11.36 -22.02
C LEU A 140 -7.30 10.93 -23.12
N SER A 141 -8.47 10.38 -22.78
CA SER A 141 -9.48 9.99 -23.78
C SER A 141 -8.86 9.08 -24.86
N GLY A 142 -9.04 9.35 -26.15
CA GLY A 142 -8.34 8.66 -27.26
C GLY A 142 -6.81 8.62 -27.13
N GLY A 143 -6.21 9.55 -26.38
CA GLY A 143 -4.80 9.57 -26.03
C GLY A 143 -4.34 8.37 -25.23
N VAL A 144 -5.22 7.75 -24.42
CA VAL A 144 -4.95 6.47 -23.75
C VAL A 144 -4.68 5.36 -24.77
N GLY A 145 -5.38 5.36 -25.91
CA GLY A 145 -5.12 4.42 -27.00
C GLY A 145 -3.74 4.57 -27.61
N ARG A 146 -3.30 5.81 -27.82
CA ARG A 146 -1.97 6.14 -28.36
C ARG A 146 -0.87 5.83 -27.35
N GLN A 147 -1.08 6.18 -26.08
CA GLN A 147 -0.21 5.86 -24.95
C GLN A 147 0.09 4.36 -24.90
N TRP A 148 -0.97 3.54 -24.85
CA TRP A 148 -0.81 2.08 -24.76
C TRP A 148 -0.23 1.50 -26.06
N GLY A 149 -0.67 1.97 -27.23
CA GLY A 149 -0.10 1.55 -28.51
C GLY A 149 1.41 1.81 -28.61
N PHE A 150 1.91 2.94 -28.08
CA PHE A 150 3.34 3.22 -28.01
C PHE A 150 4.09 2.30 -27.03
N MET A 151 3.52 2.06 -25.85
CA MET A 151 4.17 1.20 -24.85
C MET A 151 4.22 -0.27 -25.28
N THR A 152 3.14 -0.77 -25.90
CA THR A 152 2.99 -2.17 -26.32
C THR A 152 3.67 -2.48 -27.65
N ASN A 153 4.34 -1.49 -28.27
CA ASN A 153 4.97 -1.61 -29.58
C ASN A 153 3.98 -1.92 -30.72
N LEU A 154 2.77 -1.37 -30.67
CA LEU A 154 1.78 -1.54 -31.72
C LEU A 154 2.33 -0.99 -33.05
N GLN A 155 2.12 -1.73 -34.16
CA GLN A 155 2.69 -1.43 -35.48
C GLN A 155 4.23 -1.45 -35.53
N ASP A 156 4.89 -2.15 -34.61
CA ASP A 156 6.35 -2.42 -34.64
C ASP A 156 7.22 -1.16 -34.78
N HIS A 157 6.82 -0.05 -34.16
CA HIS A 157 7.55 1.21 -34.26
C HIS A 157 8.95 1.17 -33.61
N ASN A 158 9.21 0.19 -32.74
CA ASN A 158 10.53 -0.14 -32.18
C ASN A 158 11.27 1.02 -31.51
N SER A 159 10.55 1.95 -30.88
CA SER A 159 11.19 3.01 -30.11
C SER A 159 12.00 2.41 -28.94
N PRO A 160 13.25 2.84 -28.72
CA PRO A 160 14.05 2.37 -27.58
C PRO A 160 13.51 2.87 -26.25
N TYR A 161 12.69 3.92 -26.24
CA TYR A 161 12.18 4.56 -25.02
C TYR A 161 10.87 3.93 -24.52
N ARG A 162 10.24 3.02 -25.29
CA ARG A 162 8.92 2.48 -24.90
C ARG A 162 8.90 1.72 -23.57
N ASN A 163 10.03 1.24 -23.06
CA ASN A 163 10.11 0.40 -21.87
C ASN A 163 10.54 1.13 -20.59
N ILE A 164 10.89 2.42 -20.67
CA ILE A 164 11.50 3.15 -19.55
C ILE A 164 10.48 3.69 -18.54
N PHE A 165 9.19 3.70 -18.87
CA PHE A 165 8.16 4.28 -18.02
C PHE A 165 7.84 3.36 -16.83
N SER A 166 8.01 3.90 -15.62
CA SER A 166 7.67 3.19 -14.38
C SER A 166 6.22 3.39 -13.96
N THR A 167 5.58 4.46 -14.43
CA THR A 167 4.17 4.75 -14.10
C THR A 167 3.36 5.11 -15.33
N THR A 168 2.10 4.67 -15.35
CA THR A 168 1.12 5.06 -16.37
C THR A 168 -0.11 5.72 -15.74
N ILE A 169 -0.59 6.83 -16.30
CA ILE A 169 -1.89 7.41 -15.95
C ILE A 169 -2.81 7.28 -17.17
N SER A 170 -4.01 6.73 -17.01
CA SER A 170 -5.00 6.57 -18.08
C SER A 170 -6.30 7.22 -17.67
N GLN A 171 -6.65 8.33 -18.33
CA GLN A 171 -7.81 9.15 -17.99
C GLN A 171 -8.93 8.96 -19.03
N SER A 172 -10.13 8.58 -18.58
CA SER A 172 -11.31 8.37 -19.44
C SER A 172 -11.02 7.43 -20.63
N THR A 173 -10.68 6.19 -20.31
CA THR A 173 -10.13 5.20 -21.24
C THR A 173 -11.13 4.79 -22.34
N PRO A 174 -10.72 4.69 -23.62
CA PRO A 174 -11.51 4.03 -24.64
C PRO A 174 -11.31 2.51 -24.62
N TRP A 175 -12.07 1.78 -25.44
CA TRP A 175 -11.80 0.36 -25.69
C TRP A 175 -10.49 0.18 -26.49
N LEU A 176 -9.55 -0.61 -25.98
CA LEU A 176 -8.17 -0.65 -26.49
C LEU A 176 -7.82 -1.84 -27.39
N GLY A 177 -8.52 -2.98 -27.26
CA GLY A 177 -8.35 -4.16 -28.14
C GLY A 177 -6.95 -4.78 -28.18
N GLN A 178 -6.15 -4.59 -27.12
CA GLN A 178 -4.74 -5.01 -27.01
C GLN A 178 -4.47 -5.69 -25.66
N GLU A 179 -5.40 -6.53 -25.23
CA GLU A 179 -5.49 -7.03 -23.87
C GLU A 179 -4.22 -7.77 -23.44
N ALA A 180 -3.76 -8.71 -24.27
CA ALA A 180 -2.60 -9.55 -23.98
C ALA A 180 -1.30 -8.72 -23.88
N GLN A 181 -1.11 -7.75 -24.77
CA GLN A 181 0.09 -6.93 -24.81
C GLN A 181 0.17 -5.99 -23.60
N MET A 182 -0.96 -5.38 -23.22
CA MET A 182 -1.02 -4.51 -22.03
C MET A 182 -0.79 -5.31 -20.74
N THR A 183 -1.38 -6.51 -20.64
CA THR A 183 -1.17 -7.43 -19.51
C THR A 183 0.31 -7.80 -19.35
N ALA A 184 1.00 -8.09 -20.45
CA ALA A 184 2.42 -8.41 -20.44
C ALA A 184 3.30 -7.19 -20.10
N TYR A 185 2.99 -6.02 -20.67
CA TYR A 185 3.76 -4.80 -20.45
C TYR A 185 3.61 -4.25 -19.02
N SER A 186 2.44 -4.40 -18.40
CA SER A 186 2.15 -3.80 -17.09
C SER A 186 2.88 -4.43 -15.89
N VAL A 187 3.46 -5.63 -16.05
CA VAL A 187 4.19 -6.30 -14.97
C VAL A 187 5.35 -5.43 -14.43
N GLY A 188 5.41 -5.28 -13.11
CA GLY A 188 6.45 -4.52 -12.41
C GLY A 188 6.35 -3.00 -12.54
N ARG A 189 5.22 -2.47 -13.04
CA ARG A 189 4.95 -1.03 -13.18
C ARG A 189 3.81 -0.61 -12.26
N ARG A 190 3.63 0.70 -12.15
CA ARG A 190 2.53 1.32 -11.39
C ARG A 190 1.53 1.96 -12.34
N HIS A 191 0.24 1.78 -12.06
CA HIS A 191 -0.82 2.21 -12.95
C HIS A 191 -1.87 3.01 -12.19
N TRP A 192 -2.37 4.08 -12.80
CA TRP A 192 -3.54 4.78 -12.30
C TRP A 192 -4.56 4.93 -13.42
N VAL A 193 -5.75 4.38 -13.22
CA VAL A 193 -6.88 4.54 -14.12
C VAL A 193 -7.89 5.47 -13.47
N TRP A 194 -8.30 6.52 -14.18
CA TRP A 194 -9.17 7.58 -13.67
C TRP A 194 -10.31 7.86 -14.64
N TYR A 195 -11.55 7.97 -14.15
CA TYR A 195 -12.68 8.33 -14.99
C TYR A 195 -13.81 9.03 -14.21
N GLY A 196 -14.63 9.79 -14.93
CA GLY A 196 -15.84 10.42 -14.39
C GLY A 196 -16.98 9.40 -14.32
N ALA A 197 -17.68 9.33 -13.20
CA ALA A 197 -18.78 8.38 -12.98
C ALA A 197 -19.95 8.57 -13.96
N ALA A 198 -20.15 9.81 -14.44
CA ALA A 198 -21.17 10.21 -15.38
C ALA A 198 -20.61 10.38 -16.80
N ASP A 199 -19.46 9.79 -17.13
CA ASP A 199 -18.94 9.77 -18.50
C ASP A 199 -19.90 8.94 -19.38
N SER A 200 -20.70 9.64 -20.19
CA SER A 200 -21.68 9.06 -21.09
C SER A 200 -21.17 8.94 -22.52
N LEU A 201 -19.89 9.24 -22.78
CA LEU A 201 -19.35 9.19 -24.13
C LEU A 201 -19.18 7.73 -24.55
N HIS A 202 -19.82 7.34 -25.65
CA HIS A 202 -19.90 5.92 -26.04
C HIS A 202 -18.52 5.28 -26.33
N LEU A 203 -17.50 6.07 -26.65
CA LEU A 203 -16.14 5.57 -26.90
C LEU A 203 -15.34 5.36 -25.63
N THR A 204 -15.63 6.12 -24.57
CA THR A 204 -14.89 6.12 -23.31
C THR A 204 -15.82 5.89 -22.10
N PRO A 205 -16.72 4.88 -22.15
CA PRO A 205 -17.61 4.65 -21.04
C PRO A 205 -16.80 4.22 -19.80
N PRO A 206 -17.29 4.46 -18.56
CA PRO A 206 -16.71 3.96 -17.32
C PRO A 206 -16.26 2.50 -17.37
N ALA A 207 -17.05 1.66 -18.05
CA ALA A 207 -16.75 0.25 -18.25
C ALA A 207 -15.41 -0.01 -18.98
N ALA A 208 -15.00 0.86 -19.90
CA ALA A 208 -13.73 0.73 -20.60
C ALA A 208 -12.53 1.01 -19.67
N SER A 209 -12.63 2.02 -18.79
CA SER A 209 -11.64 2.25 -17.75
C SER A 209 -11.58 1.12 -16.74
N ILE A 210 -12.72 0.60 -16.29
CA ILE A 210 -12.77 -0.58 -15.40
C ILE A 210 -12.13 -1.79 -16.08
N ALA A 211 -12.40 -2.02 -17.38
CA ALA A 211 -11.82 -3.12 -18.14
C ALA A 211 -10.29 -3.00 -18.23
N LEU A 212 -9.76 -1.79 -18.53
CA LEU A 212 -8.32 -1.55 -18.49
C LEU A 212 -7.76 -1.84 -17.09
N TYR A 213 -8.36 -1.29 -16.03
CA TYR A 213 -7.88 -1.53 -14.67
C TYR A 213 -7.80 -3.02 -14.31
N ASN A 214 -8.84 -3.79 -14.63
CA ASN A 214 -8.87 -5.23 -14.36
C ASN A 214 -7.80 -5.98 -15.13
N LEU A 215 -7.50 -5.55 -16.36
CA LEU A 215 -6.51 -6.15 -17.24
C LEU A 215 -5.07 -5.94 -16.77
N LEU A 216 -4.75 -4.77 -16.21
CA LEU A 216 -3.37 -4.42 -15.85
C LEU A 216 -2.82 -5.31 -14.73
N ASN A 217 -1.57 -5.74 -14.89
CA ASN A 217 -0.76 -6.37 -13.84
C ASN A 217 0.06 -5.31 -13.10
N GLY A 218 0.55 -5.65 -11.90
CA GLY A 218 1.34 -4.72 -11.07
C GLY A 218 0.48 -3.86 -10.14
N SER A 219 1.11 -2.86 -9.52
CA SER A 219 0.45 -1.99 -8.56
C SER A 219 -0.47 -1.02 -9.29
N LYS A 220 -1.75 -0.99 -8.95
CA LYS A 220 -2.74 -0.23 -9.70
C LYS A 220 -3.77 0.46 -8.83
N HIS A 221 -4.14 1.68 -9.22
CA HIS A 221 -5.22 2.46 -8.62
C HIS A 221 -6.35 2.67 -9.61
N LEU A 222 -7.57 2.62 -9.09
CA LEU A 222 -8.78 3.00 -9.80
C LEU A 222 -9.42 4.17 -9.06
N THR A 223 -9.60 5.30 -9.74
CA THR A 223 -10.37 6.41 -9.19
C THR A 223 -11.59 6.68 -10.04
N VAL A 224 -12.73 6.77 -9.35
CA VAL A 224 -14.02 7.15 -9.92
C VAL A 224 -14.39 8.51 -9.38
N GLN A 225 -14.54 9.50 -10.25
CA GLN A 225 -14.93 10.83 -9.84
C GLN A 225 -16.44 11.00 -9.91
N ALA A 226 -17.07 11.06 -8.74
CA ALA A 226 -18.50 11.21 -8.61
C ALA A 226 -19.00 12.51 -9.28
N GLY A 227 -20.12 12.41 -10.00
CA GLY A 227 -20.84 13.56 -10.56
C GLY A 227 -20.20 14.23 -11.78
N THR A 228 -19.09 13.71 -12.32
CA THR A 228 -18.39 14.29 -13.47
C THR A 228 -18.44 13.38 -14.70
N GLY A 229 -18.37 14.00 -15.89
CA GLY A 229 -18.45 13.32 -17.19
C GLY A 229 -17.14 13.31 -17.96
N HIS A 230 -17.21 13.26 -19.30
CA HIS A 230 -16.06 13.34 -20.19
C HIS A 230 -15.58 14.79 -20.39
N ASN A 231 -15.05 15.43 -19.35
CA ASN A 231 -14.76 16.87 -19.40
C ASN A 231 -13.52 17.28 -18.58
N GLY A 232 -13.19 18.57 -18.66
CA GLY A 232 -12.08 19.18 -17.93
C GLY A 232 -12.15 18.96 -16.41
N ASP A 233 -13.32 18.92 -15.79
CA ASP A 233 -13.43 18.69 -14.33
C ASP A 233 -12.85 17.33 -13.92
N THR A 234 -13.03 16.32 -14.78
CA THR A 234 -12.48 14.98 -14.55
C THR A 234 -10.95 14.99 -14.61
N TRP A 235 -10.41 15.67 -15.61
CA TRP A 235 -8.98 15.72 -15.88
C TRP A 235 -8.25 16.62 -14.87
N ASP A 236 -8.88 17.74 -14.51
CA ASP A 236 -8.41 18.69 -13.53
C ASP A 236 -8.32 18.06 -12.14
N SER A 237 -9.28 17.21 -11.78
CA SER A 237 -9.21 16.44 -10.52
C SER A 237 -8.12 15.39 -10.54
N CYS A 238 -7.95 14.67 -11.66
CA CYS A 238 -6.91 13.66 -11.82
C CYS A 238 -5.52 14.29 -11.61
N MET A 239 -5.25 15.42 -12.25
CA MET A 239 -3.92 16.05 -12.24
C MET A 239 -3.77 17.18 -11.22
N SER A 240 -4.74 17.34 -10.32
CA SER A 240 -4.69 18.33 -9.25
C SER A 240 -3.46 18.12 -8.34
N LEU A 241 -2.87 19.24 -7.90
CA LEU A 241 -1.86 19.26 -6.83
C LEU A 241 -2.49 19.17 -5.43
N ASN A 242 -3.81 19.16 -5.32
CA ASN A 242 -4.49 19.00 -4.04
C ASN A 242 -4.15 17.65 -3.41
N GLY A 243 -3.96 17.64 -2.09
CA GLY A 243 -3.59 16.45 -1.34
C GLY A 243 -2.13 16.46 -0.88
N ALA A 244 -1.87 15.85 0.27
CA ALA A 244 -0.56 15.84 0.91
C ALA A 244 0.16 14.49 0.79
N ASP A 245 -0.45 13.52 0.13
CA ASP A 245 0.05 12.14 0.05
C ASP A 245 -0.10 11.56 -1.37
N THR A 246 0.45 10.35 -1.55
CA THR A 246 0.46 9.62 -2.82
C THR A 246 -0.91 9.05 -3.21
N LEU A 247 -1.93 9.19 -2.38
CA LEU A 247 -3.30 8.72 -2.65
C LEU A 247 -4.16 9.83 -3.23
N THR A 248 -3.89 11.05 -2.78
CA THR A 248 -4.67 12.24 -3.12
C THR A 248 -3.96 13.14 -4.13
N ASN A 249 -2.63 13.05 -4.25
CA ASN A 249 -1.81 13.84 -5.17
C ASN A 249 -1.05 12.94 -6.16
N ARG A 250 -1.43 13.01 -7.44
CA ARG A 250 -0.87 12.19 -8.52
C ARG A 250 0.59 12.51 -8.83
N TRP A 251 1.00 13.76 -8.64
CA TRP A 251 2.38 14.16 -8.84
C TRP A 251 3.28 13.51 -7.80
N LEU A 252 2.87 13.53 -6.52
CA LEU A 252 3.57 12.83 -5.44
C LEU A 252 3.60 11.32 -5.65
N TRP A 253 2.50 10.75 -6.13
CA TRP A 253 2.44 9.32 -6.45
C TRP A 253 3.44 8.91 -7.53
N MET A 254 3.50 9.65 -8.65
CA MET A 254 4.43 9.36 -9.75
C MET A 254 5.88 9.28 -9.24
N VAL A 255 6.27 10.18 -8.33
CA VAL A 255 7.64 10.31 -7.84
C VAL A 255 7.91 9.53 -6.55
N ALA A 256 6.88 8.90 -5.98
CA ALA A 256 7.02 8.06 -4.81
C ALA A 256 7.92 6.87 -5.14
N ARG A 257 8.95 6.65 -4.32
CA ARG A 257 9.80 5.47 -4.46
C ARG A 257 8.96 4.25 -4.12
N THR A 258 9.04 3.23 -4.98
CA THR A 258 8.27 1.98 -4.93
C THR A 258 8.35 1.23 -3.60
N ASP A 259 9.28 1.60 -2.72
CA ASP A 259 9.54 0.93 -1.44
C ASP A 259 8.68 1.48 -0.28
N SER A 260 7.68 2.34 -0.52
CA SER A 260 6.93 2.98 0.59
C SER A 260 5.46 3.35 0.37
N ALA A 261 4.89 3.14 -0.81
CA ALA A 261 3.43 3.27 -0.96
C ALA A 261 2.82 1.87 -0.73
N PRO A 262 2.22 1.58 0.44
CA PRO A 262 1.44 0.35 0.59
C PRO A 262 0.42 0.31 -0.54
N GLU A 263 0.29 -0.84 -1.21
CA GLU A 263 -0.74 -1.04 -2.23
C GLU A 263 -2.07 -0.49 -1.71
N GLN A 264 -2.79 0.28 -2.54
CA GLN A 264 -4.09 0.76 -2.11
C GLN A 264 -4.91 -0.47 -1.77
N PRO A 265 -5.43 -0.54 -0.53
CA PRO A 265 -5.95 -1.81 -0.09
C PRO A 265 -7.18 -2.15 -0.92
N ILE A 266 -7.22 -3.36 -1.48
CA ILE A 266 -8.37 -3.82 -2.25
C ILE A 266 -9.54 -3.93 -1.28
N CYS A 267 -10.61 -3.19 -1.55
CA CYS A 267 -11.86 -3.34 -0.83
C CYS A 267 -12.58 -4.55 -1.42
N TYR A 268 -12.83 -5.57 -0.62
CA TYR A 268 -13.45 -6.82 -1.08
C TYR A 268 -14.96 -6.77 -0.84
N PRO A 269 -15.82 -6.47 -1.84
CA PRO A 269 -17.26 -6.73 -1.70
C PRO A 269 -17.48 -8.24 -1.77
N GLY A 270 -17.99 -8.88 -0.73
CA GLY A 270 -18.16 -10.33 -0.71
C GLY A 270 -18.53 -10.90 0.65
N GLY A 271 -18.69 -12.21 0.70
CA GLY A 271 -19.22 -12.95 1.84
C GLY A 271 -20.49 -13.70 1.45
N PRO A 272 -21.01 -14.56 2.34
CA PRO A 272 -22.27 -15.26 2.12
C PRO A 272 -23.44 -14.31 1.87
N GLU A 273 -24.50 -14.83 1.27
CA GLU A 273 -25.72 -14.05 1.03
C GLU A 273 -26.23 -13.42 2.34
N GLY A 274 -26.51 -12.11 2.30
CA GLY A 274 -26.94 -11.33 3.48
C GLY A 274 -25.81 -10.91 4.43
N TYR A 275 -24.55 -11.22 4.13
CA TYR A 275 -23.42 -10.84 4.96
C TYR A 275 -23.14 -9.33 4.94
N VAL A 276 -22.95 -8.74 6.12
CA VAL A 276 -22.48 -7.35 6.30
C VAL A 276 -21.04 -7.36 6.81
N PRO A 277 -20.07 -6.73 6.13
CA PRO A 277 -18.68 -6.66 6.60
C PRO A 277 -18.57 -6.14 8.04
N GLY A 278 -17.70 -6.77 8.84
CA GLY A 278 -17.54 -6.50 10.26
C GLY A 278 -18.58 -7.17 11.17
N THR A 279 -19.53 -7.93 10.61
CA THR A 279 -20.47 -8.75 11.40
C THR A 279 -20.10 -10.23 11.32
N GLN A 280 -20.61 -11.03 12.25
CA GLN A 280 -20.51 -12.49 12.17
C GLN A 280 -21.86 -13.05 11.72
N VAL A 281 -21.82 -14.09 10.90
CA VAL A 281 -23.02 -14.82 10.48
C VAL A 281 -22.83 -16.32 10.61
N VAL A 282 -23.95 -17.02 10.70
CA VAL A 282 -24.00 -18.47 10.47
C VAL A 282 -24.14 -18.67 8.96
N TRP A 283 -23.14 -19.30 8.35
CA TRP A 283 -23.18 -19.67 6.95
C TRP A 283 -23.50 -21.15 6.84
N ARG A 284 -24.67 -21.47 6.28
CA ARG A 284 -25.11 -22.86 6.09
C ARG A 284 -24.86 -23.34 4.67
N PHE A 285 -24.05 -24.39 4.53
CA PHE A 285 -23.81 -25.08 3.27
C PHE A 285 -23.41 -26.53 3.53
N ASN A 286 -23.44 -27.40 2.51
CA ASN A 286 -23.21 -28.84 2.66
C ASN A 286 -24.07 -29.52 3.76
N GLY A 287 -25.25 -28.95 4.06
CA GLY A 287 -26.15 -29.42 5.11
C GLY A 287 -25.70 -29.10 6.54
N ARG A 288 -24.69 -28.25 6.73
CA ARG A 288 -24.04 -27.97 8.01
C ARG A 288 -23.93 -26.46 8.26
N ASP A 289 -23.91 -26.09 9.53
CA ASP A 289 -23.72 -24.71 9.96
C ASP A 289 -22.24 -24.43 10.18
N HIS A 290 -21.79 -23.27 9.71
CA HIS A 290 -20.42 -22.77 9.86
C HIS A 290 -20.42 -21.33 10.36
N GLY A 291 -19.35 -20.95 11.04
CA GLY A 291 -19.11 -19.55 11.37
C GLY A 291 -18.40 -18.83 10.24
N TYR A 292 -18.89 -17.64 9.89
CA TYR A 292 -18.20 -16.76 8.96
C TYR A 292 -18.11 -15.34 9.52
N PHE A 293 -16.91 -14.76 9.45
CA PHE A 293 -16.64 -13.38 9.77
C PHE A 293 -15.63 -12.81 8.77
N ARG A 294 -15.76 -11.53 8.45
CA ARG A 294 -14.79 -10.78 7.66
C ARG A 294 -14.76 -9.32 8.04
N ALA A 295 -13.58 -8.82 8.38
CA ALA A 295 -13.36 -7.42 8.74
C ALA A 295 -13.92 -6.44 7.69
N ALA A 296 -14.47 -5.33 8.14
CA ALA A 296 -14.88 -4.24 7.25
C ALA A 296 -13.66 -3.43 6.79
N GLY A 297 -13.74 -2.89 5.57
CA GLY A 297 -12.73 -1.99 5.02
C GLY A 297 -11.88 -2.65 3.93
N CYS A 298 -10.68 -2.09 3.75
CA CYS A 298 -9.78 -2.47 2.69
C CYS A 298 -8.39 -2.71 3.32
N GLY A 299 -7.69 -3.78 2.93
CA GLY A 299 -6.41 -4.19 3.55
C GLY A 299 -5.77 -5.37 2.85
N GLU A 300 -4.54 -5.71 3.27
CA GLU A 300 -4.00 -7.06 3.05
C GLU A 300 -4.91 -8.04 3.79
N ARG A 301 -5.47 -9.02 3.07
CA ARG A 301 -6.47 -9.93 3.60
C ARG A 301 -5.83 -11.25 3.99
N HIS A 302 -5.97 -11.61 5.26
CA HIS A 302 -5.54 -12.89 5.80
C HIS A 302 -6.76 -13.76 6.13
N ILE A 303 -6.64 -15.05 5.83
CA ILE A 303 -7.69 -16.04 6.02
C ILE A 303 -7.30 -16.97 7.16
N LEU A 304 -8.19 -17.11 8.15
CA LEU A 304 -8.05 -18.05 9.25
C LEU A 304 -9.14 -19.12 9.18
N VAL A 305 -8.75 -20.38 9.00
CA VAL A 305 -9.65 -21.54 9.11
C VAL A 305 -9.55 -22.12 10.53
N SER A 306 -10.65 -22.21 11.26
CA SER A 306 -10.70 -22.66 12.66
C SER A 306 -11.50 -23.95 12.81
N PHE A 307 -10.85 -25.02 13.29
CA PHE A 307 -11.49 -26.25 13.74
C PHE A 307 -11.78 -26.14 15.23
N ASN A 308 -13.07 -26.05 15.59
CA ASN A 308 -13.49 -25.87 16.98
C ASN A 308 -13.53 -27.21 17.74
N GLY A 309 -13.62 -27.13 19.08
CA GLY A 309 -13.63 -28.28 19.98
C GLY A 309 -14.91 -29.14 19.89
N ASP A 310 -14.86 -30.33 20.49
CA ASP A 310 -15.89 -31.39 20.35
C ASP A 310 -17.24 -31.05 20.99
N THR A 311 -17.27 -30.10 21.92
CA THR A 311 -18.49 -29.62 22.59
C THR A 311 -19.29 -28.64 21.74
N VAL A 312 -18.76 -28.23 20.58
CA VAL A 312 -19.35 -27.24 19.68
C VAL A 312 -20.00 -27.97 18.51
N ILE A 313 -21.26 -28.35 18.67
CA ILE A 313 -21.99 -29.20 17.71
C ILE A 313 -22.95 -28.44 16.80
N ASP A 314 -23.27 -27.17 17.09
CA ASP A 314 -24.25 -26.37 16.34
C ASP A 314 -23.94 -24.86 16.28
N SER A 315 -24.81 -24.13 15.58
CA SER A 315 -24.74 -22.68 15.40
C SER A 315 -25.07 -21.87 16.65
N THR A 316 -25.62 -22.46 17.71
CA THR A 316 -25.86 -21.76 18.97
C THR A 316 -24.62 -21.70 19.86
N ASN A 317 -23.75 -22.71 19.81
CA ASN A 317 -22.56 -22.80 20.67
C ASN A 317 -21.22 -22.46 19.98
N TYR A 318 -21.16 -22.34 18.64
CA TYR A 318 -19.90 -21.93 17.99
C TYR A 318 -19.53 -20.47 18.30
N GLN A 319 -20.53 -19.64 18.58
CA GLN A 319 -20.30 -18.33 19.15
C GLN A 319 -19.63 -18.43 20.50
N GLU A 320 -19.58 -19.58 21.19
CA GLU A 320 -18.94 -19.71 22.51
C GLU A 320 -17.44 -20.04 22.50
N ALA A 321 -16.97 -20.67 21.42
CA ALA A 321 -15.62 -21.21 21.33
C ALA A 321 -14.91 -20.90 20.00
N SER A 322 -15.55 -20.14 19.12
CA SER A 322 -14.88 -19.58 17.95
C SER A 322 -13.88 -18.50 18.40
N PRO A 323 -12.77 -18.29 17.66
CA PRO A 323 -11.83 -17.18 17.85
C PRO A 323 -12.51 -15.81 18.05
N GLN A 324 -13.77 -15.67 17.64
CA GLN A 324 -14.55 -14.44 17.65
C GLN A 324 -15.19 -14.09 19.01
N LYS A 325 -15.71 -15.05 19.80
CA LYS A 325 -16.24 -14.73 21.15
C LYS A 325 -15.20 -14.14 22.07
N LEU A 326 -14.00 -14.68 21.91
CA LEU A 326 -12.81 -14.35 22.68
C LEU A 326 -12.42 -12.88 22.51
N LEU A 327 -12.96 -12.25 21.46
CA LEU A 327 -12.72 -10.86 21.11
C LEU A 327 -13.89 -9.98 21.58
N ASP A 328 -15.14 -10.47 21.54
CA ASP A 328 -16.31 -9.80 22.13
C ASP A 328 -16.29 -9.80 23.69
N ASP A 329 -15.86 -10.90 24.33
CA ASP A 329 -15.84 -11.08 25.79
C ASP A 329 -14.83 -10.19 26.52
N LEU A 330 -13.81 -9.67 25.82
CA LEU A 330 -12.85 -8.73 26.39
C LEU A 330 -13.35 -7.27 26.42
N GLY A 331 -14.57 -7.00 25.93
CA GLY A 331 -15.11 -5.64 25.79
C GLY A 331 -14.35 -4.79 24.77
N ILE A 332 -13.52 -5.42 23.95
CA ILE A 332 -12.77 -4.79 22.87
C ILE A 332 -13.53 -5.13 21.60
N ASN A 333 -14.32 -4.18 21.07
CA ASN A 333 -14.94 -4.31 19.75
C ASN A 333 -13.84 -4.48 18.68
N TRP A 334 -13.36 -5.70 18.49
CA TRP A 334 -12.36 -6.00 17.48
C TRP A 334 -13.04 -5.96 16.13
N ASP A 335 -12.66 -5.00 15.31
CA ASP A 335 -13.23 -4.77 13.98
C ASP A 335 -12.67 -5.73 12.91
N GLY A 336 -11.98 -6.78 13.33
CA GLY A 336 -11.30 -7.73 12.46
C GLY A 336 -9.98 -7.24 11.90
N LYS A 337 -9.38 -6.19 12.50
CA LYS A 337 -8.15 -5.59 11.98
C LYS A 337 -6.94 -5.82 12.88
N THR A 338 -5.77 -5.98 12.27
CA THR A 338 -4.49 -6.01 12.98
C THR A 338 -3.53 -5.03 12.33
N VAL A 339 -2.94 -4.15 13.13
CA VAL A 339 -1.96 -3.16 12.64
C VAL A 339 -0.57 -3.75 12.77
N ARG A 340 0.02 -4.21 11.66
CA ARG A 340 1.38 -4.77 11.63
C ARG A 340 2.44 -3.67 11.81
N ALA A 341 2.18 -2.49 11.26
CA ALA A 341 2.96 -1.26 11.42
C ALA A 341 2.07 -0.03 11.12
N PRO A 342 2.49 1.21 11.44
CA PRO A 342 1.72 2.40 11.08
C PRO A 342 1.41 2.45 9.57
N GLY A 343 0.12 2.49 9.20
CA GLY A 343 -0.34 2.47 7.81
C GLY A 343 -0.47 1.08 7.18
N ASP A 344 -0.13 0.01 7.91
CA ASP A 344 -0.15 -1.37 7.46
C ASP A 344 -1.17 -2.18 8.28
N THR A 345 -2.38 -2.27 7.73
CA THR A 345 -3.53 -2.90 8.39
C THR A 345 -3.93 -4.16 7.68
N ILE A 346 -3.89 -5.25 8.43
CA ILE A 346 -4.37 -6.57 8.02
C ILE A 346 -5.86 -6.67 8.31
N LEU A 347 -6.62 -7.20 7.34
CA LEU A 347 -8.02 -7.59 7.50
C LEU A 347 -8.14 -9.10 7.63
N TRP A 348 -8.88 -9.55 8.63
CA TRP A 348 -9.12 -10.96 8.86
C TRP A 348 -10.44 -11.42 8.24
N GLU A 349 -10.38 -12.55 7.54
CA GLU A 349 -11.53 -13.35 7.11
C GLU A 349 -11.44 -14.72 7.82
N VAL A 350 -12.41 -15.00 8.70
CA VAL A 350 -12.38 -16.15 9.59
C VAL A 350 -13.49 -17.12 9.21
N PHE A 351 -13.12 -18.38 8.98
CA PHE A 351 -14.03 -19.48 8.72
C PHE A 351 -13.96 -20.49 9.86
N SER A 352 -15.03 -20.66 10.61
CA SER A 352 -15.10 -21.57 11.76
C SER A 352 -15.91 -22.82 11.42
N ILE A 353 -15.31 -23.98 11.68
CA ILE A 353 -15.85 -25.30 11.40
C ILE A 353 -16.13 -25.99 12.74
N PRO A 354 -17.41 -26.18 13.12
CA PRO A 354 -17.77 -26.88 14.34
C PRO A 354 -17.60 -28.41 14.22
N TYR A 355 -17.73 -29.12 15.33
CA TYR A 355 -17.73 -30.57 15.36
C TYR A 355 -19.07 -31.14 14.88
N ASN A 356 -19.29 -31.10 13.56
CA ASN A 356 -20.58 -31.42 12.94
C ASN A 356 -20.53 -32.63 11.98
N SER A 357 -19.33 -33.19 11.73
CA SER A 357 -19.10 -34.31 10.80
C SER A 357 -18.39 -35.51 11.43
N GLY A 358 -18.30 -35.55 12.77
CA GLY A 358 -17.45 -36.53 13.45
C GLY A 358 -15.97 -36.35 13.07
N TYR A 359 -15.20 -37.43 13.01
CA TYR A 359 -13.81 -37.41 12.53
C TYR A 359 -13.70 -37.72 11.02
N PHE A 360 -14.77 -37.54 10.24
CA PHE A 360 -14.77 -37.84 8.80
C PHE A 360 -14.19 -36.67 7.98
N LEU A 361 -12.90 -36.78 7.63
CA LEU A 361 -12.12 -35.71 7.01
C LEU A 361 -12.58 -35.27 5.60
N PRO A 362 -13.15 -36.15 4.75
CA PRO A 362 -13.70 -35.72 3.46
C PRO A 362 -14.81 -34.67 3.58
N ASN A 363 -15.60 -34.66 4.67
CA ASN A 363 -16.61 -33.61 4.86
C ASN A 363 -15.98 -32.25 5.14
N TYR A 364 -14.96 -32.21 5.99
CA TYR A 364 -14.23 -30.97 6.28
C TYR A 364 -13.48 -30.44 5.07
N ALA A 365 -12.92 -31.34 4.24
CA ALA A 365 -12.33 -30.99 2.95
C ALA A 365 -13.37 -30.34 2.01
N ASN A 366 -14.55 -30.93 1.87
CA ASN A 366 -15.64 -30.35 1.07
C ASN A 366 -16.09 -28.98 1.61
N ASP A 367 -16.05 -28.77 2.92
CA ASP A 367 -16.44 -27.50 3.52
C ASP A 367 -15.43 -26.38 3.26
N ILE A 368 -14.14 -26.71 3.35
CA ILE A 368 -13.05 -25.77 3.02
C ILE A 368 -13.01 -25.49 1.51
N ASP A 369 -13.24 -26.50 0.68
CA ASP A 369 -13.31 -26.32 -0.77
C ASP A 369 -14.49 -25.40 -1.17
N TYR A 370 -15.65 -25.60 -0.55
CA TYR A 370 -16.81 -24.74 -0.75
C TYR A 370 -16.50 -23.30 -0.31
N PHE A 371 -15.92 -23.12 0.88
CA PHE A 371 -15.52 -21.81 1.39
C PHE A 371 -14.63 -21.07 0.39
N PHE A 372 -13.51 -21.65 -0.05
CA PHE A 372 -12.56 -20.96 -0.95
C PHE A 372 -13.12 -20.68 -2.35
N THR A 373 -14.11 -21.45 -2.80
CA THR A 373 -14.75 -21.23 -4.11
C THR A 373 -15.89 -20.23 -4.08
N HIS A 374 -16.39 -19.86 -2.88
CA HIS A 374 -17.55 -18.97 -2.72
C HIS A 374 -17.24 -17.65 -1.99
N ILE A 375 -15.99 -17.46 -1.53
CA ILE A 375 -15.50 -16.14 -1.09
C ILE A 375 -14.84 -15.38 -2.24
N TYR A 376 -14.55 -14.10 -2.03
CA TYR A 376 -13.84 -13.30 -3.02
C TYR A 376 -12.47 -13.94 -3.35
N PRO A 377 -12.08 -14.05 -4.63
CA PRO A 377 -10.83 -14.71 -5.04
C PRO A 377 -9.61 -14.23 -4.27
N THR A 378 -8.84 -15.17 -3.72
CA THR A 378 -7.59 -14.88 -3.01
C THR A 378 -6.42 -15.40 -3.85
N ASP A 379 -5.28 -14.73 -3.81
CA ASP A 379 -4.05 -15.25 -4.37
C ASP A 379 -3.59 -16.48 -3.56
N THR A 380 -3.99 -17.66 -4.01
CA THR A 380 -3.60 -18.94 -3.39
C THR A 380 -2.13 -19.29 -3.61
N THR A 381 -1.38 -18.51 -4.41
CA THR A 381 0.07 -18.69 -4.54
C THR A 381 0.82 -18.03 -3.37
N ASN A 382 0.19 -17.09 -2.67
CA ASN A 382 0.75 -16.45 -1.47
C ASN A 382 0.29 -17.16 -0.19
N HIS A 383 1.03 -18.20 0.19
CA HIS A 383 0.72 -19.04 1.35
C HIS A 383 0.76 -18.27 2.69
N ASP A 384 1.44 -17.12 2.76
CA ASP A 384 1.54 -16.29 3.96
C ASP A 384 0.19 -15.67 4.39
N LEU A 385 -0.79 -15.64 3.48
CA LEU A 385 -2.14 -15.15 3.74
C LEU A 385 -3.05 -16.18 4.42
N PHE A 386 -2.63 -17.45 4.51
CA PHE A 386 -3.49 -18.53 4.97
C PHE A 386 -2.99 -19.14 6.27
N HIS A 387 -3.87 -19.13 7.26
CA HIS A 387 -3.63 -19.63 8.60
C HIS A 387 -4.71 -20.66 8.96
N ILE A 388 -4.34 -21.63 9.77
CA ILE A 388 -5.26 -22.66 10.24
C ILE A 388 -5.04 -22.91 11.73
N ILE A 389 -6.13 -23.10 12.46
CA ILE A 389 -6.10 -23.39 13.88
C ILE A 389 -7.00 -24.57 14.23
N GLY A 390 -6.56 -25.37 15.19
CA GLY A 390 -7.38 -26.34 15.88
C GLY A 390 -7.43 -26.05 17.37
N VAL A 391 -8.61 -26.20 17.97
CA VAL A 391 -8.84 -26.06 19.41
C VAL A 391 -9.34 -27.39 19.98
N SER A 392 -8.70 -27.89 21.02
CA SER A 392 -9.06 -29.15 21.68
C SER A 392 -9.06 -30.34 20.70
N GLY A 393 -10.14 -31.13 20.63
CA GLY A 393 -10.34 -32.17 19.62
C GLY A 393 -10.28 -31.67 18.16
N GLY A 394 -10.50 -30.37 17.93
CA GLY A 394 -10.32 -29.72 16.64
C GLY A 394 -8.88 -29.77 16.12
N VAL A 395 -7.88 -29.89 17.02
CA VAL A 395 -6.47 -30.06 16.64
C VAL A 395 -6.26 -31.33 15.80
N GLY A 396 -6.94 -32.43 16.13
CA GLY A 396 -6.83 -33.68 15.37
C GLY A 396 -7.42 -33.57 13.99
N ARG A 397 -8.59 -32.95 13.88
CA ARG A 397 -9.26 -32.73 12.60
C ARG A 397 -8.45 -31.81 11.69
N MET A 398 -7.93 -30.71 12.25
CA MET A 398 -7.03 -29.81 11.53
C MET A 398 -5.84 -30.58 10.96
N TRP A 399 -5.12 -31.32 11.80
CA TRP A 399 -3.91 -32.05 11.38
C TRP A 399 -4.21 -33.22 10.47
N GLY A 400 -5.33 -33.92 10.66
CA GLY A 400 -5.80 -34.95 9.74
C GLY A 400 -6.12 -34.39 8.36
N TYR A 401 -6.79 -33.23 8.30
CA TYR A 401 -7.05 -32.53 7.04
C TYR A 401 -5.75 -32.09 6.34
N ILE A 402 -4.81 -31.53 7.10
CA ILE A 402 -3.53 -31.07 6.55
C ILE A 402 -2.68 -32.24 6.03
N THR A 403 -2.61 -33.33 6.79
CA THR A 403 -1.79 -34.50 6.43
C THR A 403 -2.50 -35.47 5.49
N ASN A 404 -3.72 -35.14 5.07
CA ASN A 404 -4.56 -35.97 4.23
C ASN A 404 -4.83 -37.37 4.81
N ASP A 405 -5.04 -37.44 6.12
CA ASP A 405 -5.56 -38.63 6.77
C ASP A 405 -6.96 -38.92 6.17
N GLN A 406 -7.26 -40.19 5.84
CA GLN A 406 -8.44 -40.61 5.08
C GLN A 406 -8.51 -40.18 3.59
N SER A 407 -7.40 -39.76 2.97
CA SER A 407 -7.28 -39.62 1.51
C SER A 407 -8.33 -38.71 0.85
N HIS A 408 -8.65 -37.57 1.47
CA HIS A 408 -9.45 -36.54 0.81
C HIS A 408 -8.68 -35.84 -0.32
N ASN A 409 -9.40 -35.10 -1.16
CA ASN A 409 -8.88 -34.52 -2.40
C ASN A 409 -8.88 -32.98 -2.43
N SER A 410 -9.06 -32.31 -1.27
CA SER A 410 -9.01 -30.85 -1.20
C SER A 410 -7.73 -30.29 -1.81
N ALA A 411 -7.90 -29.34 -2.73
CA ALA A 411 -6.81 -28.62 -3.37
C ALA A 411 -6.16 -27.58 -2.44
N TYR A 412 -6.76 -27.30 -1.28
CA TYR A 412 -6.39 -26.19 -0.42
C TYR A 412 -5.59 -26.60 0.83
N ARG A 413 -5.35 -27.90 1.06
CA ARG A 413 -4.63 -28.39 2.26
C ARG A 413 -3.20 -27.85 2.40
N ASP A 414 -2.55 -27.53 1.27
CA ASP A 414 -1.15 -27.12 1.23
C ASP A 414 -0.94 -25.61 1.33
N LEU A 415 -2.03 -24.81 1.37
CA LEU A 415 -1.99 -23.34 1.40
C LEU A 415 -1.45 -22.76 2.71
N PHE A 416 -1.65 -23.44 3.83
CA PHE A 416 -1.46 -22.83 5.14
C PHE A 416 0.04 -22.70 5.46
N SER A 417 0.51 -21.46 5.61
CA SER A 417 1.87 -21.15 6.07
C SER A 417 2.02 -21.30 7.58
N THR A 418 0.91 -21.19 8.31
CA THR A 418 0.89 -21.08 9.76
C THR A 418 -0.17 -21.97 10.37
N THR A 419 0.21 -22.76 11.37
CA THR A 419 -0.73 -23.58 12.15
C THR A 419 -0.70 -23.18 13.63
N ILE A 420 -1.87 -23.07 14.26
CA ILE A 420 -1.99 -22.92 15.71
C ILE A 420 -2.69 -24.16 16.28
N SER A 421 -2.20 -24.70 17.39
CA SER A 421 -2.81 -25.85 18.09
C SER A 421 -3.01 -25.48 19.55
N VAL A 422 -4.27 -25.46 20.00
CA VAL A 422 -4.64 -25.08 21.36
C VAL A 422 -5.20 -26.29 22.09
N ALA A 423 -4.67 -26.61 23.27
CA ALA A 423 -5.13 -27.71 24.10
C ALA A 423 -5.15 -29.08 23.38
N THR A 424 -4.03 -29.43 22.75
CA THR A 424 -3.91 -30.61 21.88
C THR A 424 -4.31 -31.93 22.57
N HIS A 425 -5.21 -32.69 21.95
CA HIS A 425 -5.48 -34.10 22.27
C HIS A 425 -4.36 -35.03 21.77
N TRP A 426 -4.25 -36.26 22.31
CA TRP A 426 -3.32 -37.26 21.76
C TRP A 426 -3.69 -37.71 20.34
N PHE A 427 -2.72 -37.75 19.43
CA PHE A 427 -2.90 -38.25 18.07
C PHE A 427 -1.85 -39.32 17.73
N SER A 428 -2.26 -40.30 16.92
CA SER A 428 -1.44 -41.48 16.61
C SER A 428 -0.46 -41.29 15.44
N SER A 429 -0.55 -40.18 14.71
CA SER A 429 0.16 -39.98 13.44
C SER A 429 1.09 -38.76 13.45
N TYR A 430 2.22 -38.86 14.17
CA TYR A 430 3.23 -37.80 14.23
C TYR A 430 4.11 -37.72 12.97
N ALA A 431 4.35 -38.85 12.27
CA ALA A 431 5.31 -38.89 11.17
C ALA A 431 4.91 -38.03 9.95
N PRO A 432 3.64 -38.01 9.48
CA PRO A 432 3.22 -37.11 8.40
C PRO A 432 3.33 -35.62 8.75
N LEU A 433 3.21 -35.27 10.04
CA LEU A 433 3.31 -33.89 10.51
C LEU A 433 4.72 -33.32 10.32
N ALA A 434 5.74 -34.12 10.62
CA ALA A 434 7.13 -33.72 10.46
C ALA A 434 7.44 -33.34 9.00
N ALA A 435 6.89 -34.08 8.03
CA ALA A 435 7.08 -33.77 6.61
C ALA A 435 6.34 -32.49 6.20
N TYR A 436 5.09 -32.31 6.61
CA TYR A 436 4.33 -31.10 6.31
C TYR A 436 4.94 -29.84 6.95
N SER A 437 5.44 -29.92 8.18
CA SER A 437 5.90 -28.75 8.94
C SER A 437 7.19 -28.09 8.43
N ILE A 438 7.87 -28.67 7.43
CA ILE A 438 9.09 -28.07 6.85
C ILE A 438 8.74 -26.76 6.14
N GLY A 439 9.44 -25.68 6.50
CA GLY A 439 9.26 -24.36 5.90
C GLY A 439 8.00 -23.61 6.35
N ARG A 440 7.28 -24.14 7.36
CA ARG A 440 6.06 -23.55 7.91
C ARG A 440 6.27 -23.08 9.35
N ARG A 441 5.29 -22.34 9.86
CA ARG A 441 5.26 -21.81 11.23
C ARG A 441 4.23 -22.51 12.07
N HIS A 442 4.58 -22.78 13.32
CA HIS A 442 3.72 -23.50 14.24
C HIS A 442 3.67 -22.87 15.63
N TRP A 443 2.48 -22.70 16.17
CA TRP A 443 2.31 -22.34 17.57
C TRP A 443 1.50 -23.41 18.29
N VAL A 444 2.10 -24.05 19.29
CA VAL A 444 1.41 -24.98 20.18
C VAL A 444 1.18 -24.28 21.51
N TRP A 445 -0.06 -24.22 21.97
CA TRP A 445 -0.44 -23.58 23.22
C TRP A 445 -1.23 -24.55 24.11
N HIS A 446 -0.93 -24.54 25.41
CA HIS A 446 -1.60 -25.36 26.39
C HIS A 446 -1.68 -24.69 27.76
N GLY A 447 -2.69 -25.04 28.56
CA GLY A 447 -2.77 -24.66 29.98
C GLY A 447 -1.85 -25.54 30.82
N ALA A 448 -0.87 -24.98 31.51
CA ALA A 448 0.15 -25.75 32.23
C ALA A 448 -0.44 -26.63 33.34
N ASP A 449 -1.60 -26.24 33.88
CA ASP A 449 -2.27 -26.91 35.00
C ASP A 449 -3.41 -27.82 34.52
N ASP A 450 -3.50 -28.09 33.21
CA ASP A 450 -4.51 -28.99 32.69
C ASP A 450 -4.30 -30.43 33.17
N MET A 451 -5.34 -30.97 33.79
CA MET A 451 -5.40 -32.36 34.29
C MET A 451 -6.21 -33.28 33.38
N SER A 452 -6.63 -32.81 32.19
CA SER A 452 -7.35 -33.62 31.20
C SER A 452 -6.58 -34.88 30.84
N GLY A 453 -7.21 -36.05 31.03
CA GLY A 453 -6.63 -37.33 30.64
C GLY A 453 -6.48 -37.49 29.11
N THR A 454 -7.30 -36.79 28.33
CA THR A 454 -7.31 -36.89 26.85
C THR A 454 -6.49 -35.79 26.17
N ASN A 455 -6.31 -34.65 26.84
CA ASN A 455 -5.61 -33.49 26.32
C ASN A 455 -4.53 -33.00 27.30
N PRO A 456 -3.67 -33.85 27.88
CA PRO A 456 -2.70 -33.36 28.87
C PRO A 456 -1.65 -32.44 28.22
N PRO A 457 -0.95 -31.58 28.99
CA PRO A 457 0.15 -30.76 28.49
C PRO A 457 1.22 -31.57 27.75
N ALA A 458 1.43 -32.83 28.16
CA ALA A 458 2.32 -33.76 27.49
C ALA A 458 1.96 -34.02 26.01
N ALA A 459 0.67 -34.01 25.63
CA ALA A 459 0.23 -34.18 24.25
C ALA A 459 0.64 -33.00 23.37
N SER A 460 0.55 -31.78 23.90
CA SER A 460 1.03 -30.57 23.21
C SER A 460 2.55 -30.52 23.11
N THR A 461 3.27 -30.94 24.15
CA THR A 461 4.73 -31.10 24.10
C THR A 461 5.14 -32.13 23.03
N ALA A 462 4.43 -33.25 22.94
CA ALA A 462 4.67 -34.26 21.90
C ALA A 462 4.43 -33.70 20.49
N LEU A 463 3.33 -32.96 20.27
CA LEU A 463 3.08 -32.27 19.00
C LEU A 463 4.21 -31.32 18.64
N TYR A 464 4.55 -30.41 19.56
CA TYR A 464 5.63 -29.46 19.38
C TYR A 464 6.95 -30.15 19.00
N THR A 465 7.24 -31.30 19.61
CA THR A 465 8.47 -32.05 19.36
C THR A 465 8.50 -32.63 17.94
N ALA A 466 7.37 -33.13 17.45
CA ALA A 466 7.26 -33.73 16.11
C ALA A 466 7.25 -32.71 14.96
N LEU A 467 6.88 -31.46 15.22
CA LEU A 467 6.88 -30.40 14.21
C LEU A 467 8.30 -29.96 13.85
N ASN A 468 8.53 -29.65 12.58
CA ASN A 468 9.71 -28.98 12.04
C ASN A 468 9.42 -27.49 11.82
N GLY A 469 10.39 -26.75 11.25
CA GLY A 469 10.21 -25.34 10.92
C GLY A 469 10.34 -24.39 12.12
N GLU A 470 9.78 -23.19 11.98
CA GLU A 470 9.70 -22.22 13.07
C GLU A 470 8.54 -22.61 13.99
N LYS A 471 8.83 -22.88 15.26
CA LYS A 471 7.82 -23.35 16.20
C LYS A 471 7.94 -22.72 17.58
N HIS A 472 6.79 -22.48 18.19
CA HIS A 472 6.65 -21.99 19.56
C HIS A 472 5.80 -22.95 20.39
N LEU A 473 6.19 -23.11 21.66
CA LEU A 473 5.39 -23.80 22.67
C LEU A 473 5.09 -22.81 23.79
N THR A 474 3.81 -22.64 24.13
CA THR A 474 3.37 -21.84 25.27
C THR A 474 2.63 -22.73 26.26
N MET A 475 3.15 -22.78 27.49
CA MET A 475 2.51 -23.42 28.65
C MET A 475 2.03 -22.32 29.59
N GLN A 476 0.73 -22.06 29.59
CA GLN A 476 0.14 -20.99 30.37
C GLN A 476 -0.07 -21.42 31.83
N ALA A 477 0.70 -20.83 32.74
CA ALA A 477 0.52 -21.06 34.17
C ALA A 477 -0.86 -20.57 34.65
N GLY A 478 -1.47 -21.32 35.57
CA GLY A 478 -2.76 -20.98 36.17
C GLY A 478 -3.98 -21.34 35.34
N ALA A 479 -3.80 -22.04 34.20
CA ALA A 479 -4.89 -22.33 33.27
C ALA A 479 -5.00 -23.83 32.98
N GLY A 480 -6.23 -24.35 32.92
CA GLY A 480 -6.56 -25.73 32.53
C GLY A 480 -7.03 -25.82 31.07
N HIS A 481 -7.66 -26.91 30.68
CA HIS A 481 -8.35 -27.00 29.39
C HIS A 481 -9.74 -26.37 29.46
N ASP A 482 -9.77 -25.05 29.38
CA ASP A 482 -10.99 -24.25 29.38
C ASP A 482 -10.86 -23.03 28.43
N TYR A 483 -11.90 -22.20 28.40
CA TYR A 483 -11.95 -21.00 27.56
C TYR A 483 -10.76 -20.07 27.84
N THR A 484 -10.32 -19.90 29.09
CA THR A 484 -9.20 -19.01 29.48
C THR A 484 -7.93 -19.24 28.66
N VAL A 485 -7.61 -20.50 28.33
CA VAL A 485 -6.45 -20.82 27.48
C VAL A 485 -6.67 -20.36 26.05
N VAL A 486 -7.89 -20.58 25.53
CA VAL A 486 -8.27 -20.11 24.20
C VAL A 486 -8.28 -18.57 24.17
N ASP A 487 -8.78 -17.90 25.21
CA ASP A 487 -8.81 -16.43 25.37
C ASP A 487 -7.41 -15.87 25.27
N SER A 488 -6.47 -16.54 25.92
CA SER A 488 -5.08 -16.10 25.99
C SER A 488 -4.34 -16.27 24.67
N VAL A 489 -4.67 -17.30 23.88
CA VAL A 489 -4.10 -17.49 22.53
C VAL A 489 -4.49 -16.35 21.60
N PHE A 490 -5.75 -15.92 21.66
CA PHE A 490 -6.31 -14.90 20.77
C PHE A 490 -6.28 -13.49 21.34
N SER A 491 -5.73 -13.32 22.53
CA SER A 491 -5.59 -12.02 23.15
C SER A 491 -4.85 -11.05 22.23
N LEU A 492 -5.43 -9.86 22.07
CA LEU A 492 -4.77 -8.71 21.45
C LEU A 492 -3.76 -8.07 22.42
N ALA A 493 -3.71 -8.52 23.67
CA ALA A 493 -2.75 -8.03 24.66
C ALA A 493 -1.33 -8.48 24.27
N GLY A 494 -0.55 -7.53 23.76
CA GLY A 494 0.82 -7.75 23.34
C GLY A 494 1.18 -6.76 22.24
N THR A 495 2.39 -6.22 22.32
CA THR A 495 2.88 -5.20 21.39
C THR A 495 3.79 -5.76 20.31
N ASP A 496 4.08 -7.07 20.33
CA ASP A 496 4.99 -7.73 19.41
C ASP A 496 4.61 -9.19 19.13
N THR A 497 5.35 -9.85 18.24
CA THR A 497 5.10 -11.23 17.81
C THR A 497 5.41 -12.30 18.87
N SER A 498 6.04 -11.95 20.00
CA SER A 498 6.28 -12.90 21.09
C SER A 498 5.05 -13.04 22.00
N THR A 499 4.21 -12.00 22.04
CA THR A 499 3.06 -11.89 22.93
C THR A 499 1.72 -11.80 22.17
N ASN A 500 1.71 -11.31 20.93
CA ASN A 500 0.51 -11.17 20.10
C ASN A 500 0.54 -12.12 18.89
N ARG A 501 -0.44 -13.03 18.83
CA ARG A 501 -0.49 -14.11 17.84
C ARG A 501 -0.98 -13.62 16.48
N TRP A 502 -1.86 -12.63 16.47
CA TRP A 502 -2.28 -11.95 15.25
C TRP A 502 -1.10 -11.30 14.56
N LEU A 503 -0.25 -10.59 15.30
CA LEU A 503 0.99 -10.01 14.77
C LEU A 503 1.98 -11.08 14.31
N TRP A 504 2.10 -12.18 15.06
CA TRP A 504 2.99 -13.27 14.67
C TRP A 504 2.57 -13.93 13.37
N MET A 505 1.28 -14.22 13.17
CA MET A 505 0.75 -14.82 11.94
C MET A 505 1.05 -13.98 10.69
N VAL A 506 1.02 -12.65 10.79
CA VAL A 506 1.12 -11.75 9.62
C VAL A 506 2.54 -11.22 9.38
N ARG A 507 3.49 -11.55 10.25
CA ARG A 507 4.89 -11.16 10.07
C ARG A 507 5.53 -12.05 9.01
N PRO A 508 6.28 -11.51 8.04
CA PRO A 508 7.03 -12.34 7.10
C PRO A 508 8.00 -13.27 7.85
N THR A 509 8.11 -14.52 7.41
CA THR A 509 9.10 -15.46 7.98
C THR A 509 10.51 -14.92 7.78
N ALA A 510 11.33 -14.91 8.84
CA ALA A 510 12.73 -14.49 8.75
C ALA A 510 13.56 -15.36 7.78
N SER A 511 13.12 -16.61 7.55
CA SER A 511 13.69 -17.56 6.59
C SER A 511 13.14 -17.40 5.16
N GLY A 512 12.12 -16.57 4.96
CA GLY A 512 11.48 -16.27 3.67
C GLY A 512 12.28 -15.25 2.87
N ALA A 513 13.58 -15.52 2.68
CA ALA A 513 14.32 -14.88 1.59
C ALA A 513 13.64 -15.28 0.28
N ARG A 514 12.72 -14.43 -0.20
CA ARG A 514 12.50 -14.28 -1.64
C ARG A 514 13.84 -13.88 -2.23
N THR A 515 14.58 -14.86 -2.75
CA THR A 515 15.78 -14.67 -3.57
C THR A 515 15.39 -14.13 -4.95
N MET A 516 14.57 -13.08 -5.00
CA MET A 516 14.36 -12.20 -6.14
C MET A 516 13.92 -10.85 -5.57
N TYR A 517 14.88 -10.06 -5.09
CA TYR A 517 15.05 -8.64 -5.40
C TYR A 517 16.38 -8.20 -4.77
N SER A 518 17.32 -7.82 -5.62
CA SER A 518 18.56 -7.13 -5.27
C SER A 518 18.24 -5.74 -4.73
N GLY A 519 17.84 -5.67 -3.46
CA GLY A 519 17.93 -4.46 -2.64
C GLY A 519 18.91 -4.74 -1.51
N LYS A 520 19.87 -3.84 -1.28
CA LYS A 520 20.80 -3.93 -0.14
C LYS A 520 20.02 -4.28 1.13
N GLN A 521 20.47 -5.32 1.85
CA GLN A 521 19.96 -5.60 3.19
C GLN A 521 19.99 -4.31 4.03
N PRO A 522 18.87 -3.90 4.64
CA PRO A 522 18.92 -2.95 5.72
C PRO A 522 19.72 -3.60 6.84
N VAL A 523 20.81 -2.93 7.22
CA VAL A 523 21.59 -3.24 8.41
C VAL A 523 20.60 -3.34 9.58
N PRO A 524 20.67 -4.39 10.41
CA PRO A 524 19.75 -4.54 11.53
C PRO A 524 19.84 -3.29 12.41
N PRO A 525 18.71 -2.63 12.74
CA PRO A 525 18.74 -1.51 13.66
C PRO A 525 19.22 -2.04 15.01
N THR A 526 20.44 -1.65 15.36
CA THR A 526 20.96 -1.78 16.70
C THR A 526 20.09 -0.95 17.63
N THR A 527 19.52 -1.64 18.62
CA THR A 527 18.89 -1.09 19.85
C THR A 527 17.47 -0.55 19.67
N PRO A 528 16.50 -0.98 20.50
CA PRO A 528 15.15 -0.41 20.52
C PRO A 528 15.23 1.09 20.84
N LEU A 529 14.93 1.93 19.86
CA LEU A 529 14.62 3.33 20.09
C LEU A 529 13.30 3.35 20.88
N GLU A 530 13.44 3.55 22.18
CA GLU A 530 12.39 4.05 23.06
C GLU A 530 11.56 5.07 22.26
N GLN A 531 10.26 4.81 22.08
CA GLN A 531 9.35 5.65 21.30
C GLN A 531 9.52 7.12 21.71
N GLN A 532 10.31 7.89 20.95
CA GLN A 532 10.42 9.32 21.14
C GLN A 532 9.04 9.90 20.92
N LYS A 533 8.40 10.36 22.00
CA LYS A 533 7.11 11.06 21.94
C LYS A 533 7.28 12.22 20.97
N ALA A 534 6.39 12.37 19.99
CA ALA A 534 6.50 13.43 19.00
C ALA A 534 6.40 14.83 19.62
N PHE A 535 7.15 15.80 19.10
CA PHE A 535 6.99 17.23 19.41
C PHE A 535 5.64 17.72 18.88
N ARG A 536 4.78 18.27 19.75
CA ARG A 536 3.42 18.72 19.37
C ARG A 536 3.09 20.09 19.95
N LEU A 537 2.31 20.88 19.21
CA LEU A 537 1.80 22.19 19.61
C LEU A 537 0.26 22.18 19.61
N TYR A 538 -0.39 22.61 20.70
CA TYR A 538 -1.85 22.72 20.77
C TYR A 538 -2.32 23.76 21.82
N PRO A 539 -3.45 24.46 21.62
CA PRO A 539 -4.25 24.46 20.40
C PRO A 539 -3.54 25.19 19.25
N ASN A 540 -3.90 24.88 18.01
CA ASN A 540 -3.47 25.63 16.82
C ASN A 540 -4.69 25.75 15.88
N PRO A 541 -5.29 26.94 15.69
CA PRO A 541 -4.83 28.25 16.13
C PRO A 541 -4.83 28.48 17.66
N ALA A 542 -3.95 29.36 18.13
CA ALA A 542 -3.78 29.72 19.54
C ALA A 542 -4.14 31.20 19.79
N VAL A 543 -4.75 31.49 20.94
CA VAL A 543 -5.15 32.87 21.32
C VAL A 543 -4.14 33.48 22.30
N SER A 544 -4.12 33.09 23.57
CA SER A 544 -3.20 33.66 24.57
C SER A 544 -2.12 32.69 25.03
N GLN A 545 -2.31 31.40 24.81
CA GLN A 545 -1.41 30.34 25.28
C GLN A 545 -1.30 29.22 24.25
N LEU A 546 -0.12 28.60 24.20
CA LEU A 546 0.19 27.44 23.37
C LEU A 546 0.85 26.38 24.24
N THR A 547 0.28 25.19 24.28
CA THR A 547 0.87 24.04 24.96
C THR A 547 1.86 23.35 24.02
N MET A 548 3.09 23.18 24.49
CA MET A 548 4.14 22.42 23.81
C MET A 548 4.33 21.08 24.51
N GLN A 549 4.21 19.98 23.78
CA GLN A 549 4.60 18.66 24.26
C GLN A 549 6.02 18.37 23.79
N LEU A 550 6.95 18.23 24.75
CA LEU A 550 8.38 18.07 24.48
C LEU A 550 8.76 16.58 24.40
N PRO A 551 9.59 16.19 23.42
CA PRO A 551 9.88 14.79 23.10
C PRO A 551 10.73 14.05 24.14
N LEU A 552 11.56 14.78 24.90
CA LEU A 552 12.49 14.25 25.90
C LEU A 552 12.24 14.93 27.25
N PRO A 553 11.45 14.31 28.16
CA PRO A 553 11.01 14.95 29.41
C PRO A 553 12.14 15.42 30.33
N GLN A 554 13.32 14.80 30.24
CA GLN A 554 14.50 15.12 31.05
C GLN A 554 15.48 16.11 30.40
N ALA A 555 15.26 16.50 29.14
CA ALA A 555 16.14 17.44 28.45
C ALA A 555 15.85 18.89 28.86
N VAL A 556 16.87 19.73 28.75
CA VAL A 556 16.77 21.19 28.90
C VAL A 556 16.70 21.81 27.51
N TYR A 557 15.64 22.59 27.27
CA TYR A 557 15.33 23.16 25.96
C TYR A 557 15.55 24.68 25.91
N THR A 558 15.96 25.13 24.73
CA THR A 558 15.87 26.51 24.27
C THR A 558 14.75 26.60 23.23
N ILE A 559 13.74 27.43 23.50
CA ILE A 559 12.59 27.65 22.64
C ILE A 559 12.74 29.01 21.94
N THR A 560 12.64 29.03 20.63
CA THR A 560 12.70 30.25 19.81
C THR A 560 11.42 30.38 19.00
N VAL A 561 10.78 31.54 19.04
CA VAL A 561 9.60 31.86 18.23
C VAL A 561 9.99 32.92 17.20
N THR A 562 9.84 32.60 15.92
CA THR A 562 10.10 33.51 14.80
C THR A 562 8.86 33.70 13.94
N ASP A 563 8.70 34.84 13.27
CA ASP A 563 7.70 34.98 12.22
C ASP A 563 8.18 34.37 10.88
N MET A 564 7.34 34.47 9.85
CA MET A 564 7.65 34.00 8.49
C MET A 564 8.79 34.78 7.80
N SER A 565 9.19 35.94 8.32
CA SER A 565 10.35 36.71 7.84
C SER A 565 11.66 36.31 8.53
N GLY A 566 11.59 35.44 9.55
CA GLY A 566 12.73 35.05 10.37
C GLY A 566 13.02 36.00 11.54
N LYS A 567 12.18 37.03 11.77
CA LYS A 567 12.32 37.93 12.92
C LYS A 567 11.99 37.17 14.21
N VAL A 568 12.93 37.17 15.14
CA VAL A 568 12.78 36.51 16.45
C VAL A 568 11.93 37.38 17.38
N PHE A 569 10.82 36.82 17.87
CA PHE A 569 9.95 37.49 18.85
C PHE A 569 10.22 37.08 20.29
N ARG A 570 10.58 35.81 20.52
CA ARG A 570 10.81 35.29 21.87
C ARG A 570 11.89 34.21 21.86
N VAL A 571 12.77 34.25 22.87
CA VAL A 571 13.73 33.19 23.17
C VAL A 571 13.58 32.84 24.65
N LEU A 572 13.18 31.61 24.94
CA LEU A 572 13.09 31.06 26.28
C LEU A 572 14.20 30.03 26.44
N THR A 573 14.96 30.12 27.53
CA THR A 573 16.02 29.16 27.83
C THR A 573 15.65 28.35 29.07
N ARG A 574 16.27 27.18 29.21
CA ARG A 574 16.11 26.32 30.38
C ARG A 574 14.68 25.78 30.59
N ILE A 575 13.96 25.53 29.50
CA ILE A 575 12.64 24.88 29.57
C ILE A 575 12.82 23.39 29.84
N GLN A 576 12.06 22.84 30.78
CA GLN A 576 12.12 21.44 31.21
C GLN A 576 10.71 20.86 31.36
N GLY A 577 10.61 19.52 31.38
CA GLY A 577 9.37 18.79 31.58
C GLY A 577 8.73 18.31 30.27
N PRO A 578 7.75 17.38 30.35
CA PRO A 578 7.10 16.80 29.17
C PRO A 578 6.13 17.75 28.48
N VAL A 579 5.65 18.77 29.19
CA VAL A 579 4.66 19.74 28.72
C VAL A 579 5.03 21.13 29.23
N TYR A 580 4.98 22.13 28.36
CA TYR A 580 5.22 23.54 28.71
C TYR A 580 4.16 24.45 28.09
N GLN A 581 3.61 25.38 28.86
CA GLN A 581 2.69 26.39 28.36
C GLN A 581 3.43 27.67 28.00
N LEU A 582 3.45 27.98 26.70
CA LEU A 582 4.00 29.22 26.15
C LEU A 582 2.92 30.30 26.12
N ASP A 583 3.14 31.39 26.86
CA ASP A 583 2.33 32.61 26.75
C ASP A 583 2.58 33.32 25.41
N LEU A 584 1.50 33.66 24.71
CA LEU A 584 1.50 34.32 23.41
C LEU A 584 0.84 35.72 23.44
N SER A 585 0.46 36.22 24.62
CA SER A 585 -0.31 37.47 24.76
C SER A 585 0.38 38.69 24.14
N SER A 586 1.72 38.69 24.10
CA SER A 586 2.52 39.77 23.51
C SER A 586 2.77 39.63 22.00
N LEU A 587 2.34 38.54 21.37
CA LEU A 587 2.52 38.32 19.93
C LEU A 587 1.33 38.90 19.15
N PRO A 588 1.58 39.70 18.09
CA PRO A 588 0.54 40.06 17.13
C PRO A 588 -0.13 38.83 16.49
N PRO A 589 -1.36 38.95 15.98
CA PRO A 589 -1.96 37.92 15.14
C PRO A 589 -1.09 37.62 13.90
N GLY A 590 -0.89 36.34 13.57
CA GLY A 590 -0.02 35.93 12.46
C GLY A 590 0.42 34.46 12.51
N ILE A 591 1.23 34.06 11.52
CA ILE A 591 1.84 32.72 11.43
C ILE A 591 3.25 32.77 12.01
N TYR A 592 3.55 31.85 12.92
CA TYR A 592 4.83 31.77 13.62
C TYR A 592 5.45 30.38 13.47
N ILE A 593 6.78 30.33 13.51
CA ILE A 593 7.58 29.12 13.58
C ILE A 593 8.15 29.04 14.99
N LEU A 594 7.90 27.92 15.68
CA LEU A 594 8.45 27.62 16.97
C LEU A 594 9.50 26.53 16.84
N ARG A 595 10.72 26.82 17.29
CA ARG A 595 11.87 25.91 17.31
C ARG A 595 12.23 25.55 18.75
N ALA A 596 12.34 24.26 19.05
CA ALA A 596 12.84 23.75 20.33
C ALA A 596 14.18 23.05 20.11
N ALA A 597 15.23 23.44 20.84
CA ALA A 597 16.55 22.80 20.79
C ALA A 597 16.94 22.30 22.18
N GLY A 598 17.19 21.00 22.34
CA GLY A 598 17.50 20.38 23.63
C GLY A 598 17.87 18.90 23.48
N GLY A 599 18.65 18.36 24.41
CA GLY A 599 19.04 16.94 24.38
C GLY A 599 19.81 16.50 23.13
N GLY A 600 20.56 17.42 22.51
CA GLY A 600 21.33 17.15 21.28
C GLY A 600 20.50 17.15 19.98
N ALA A 601 19.19 17.43 20.05
CA ALA A 601 18.30 17.47 18.90
C ALA A 601 17.54 18.80 18.80
N GLN A 602 16.96 19.04 17.63
CA GLN A 602 16.17 20.23 17.33
C GLN A 602 14.86 19.84 16.66
N TRP A 603 13.77 20.47 17.09
CA TRP A 603 12.42 20.29 16.56
C TRP A 603 11.85 21.64 16.13
N GLN A 604 10.98 21.63 15.13
CA GLN A 604 10.35 22.85 14.61
C GLN A 604 8.91 22.56 14.20
N GLN A 605 7.97 23.44 14.57
CA GLN A 605 6.57 23.36 14.15
C GLN A 605 5.98 24.77 14.02
N SER A 606 5.09 24.98 13.05
CA SER A 606 4.38 26.24 12.87
C SER A 606 3.07 26.28 13.68
N PHE A 607 2.65 27.49 14.09
CA PHE A 607 1.34 27.73 14.69
C PHE A 607 0.78 29.09 14.25
N ILE A 608 -0.55 29.23 14.34
CA ILE A 608 -1.29 30.44 14.01
C ILE A 608 -1.70 31.13 15.31
N LYS A 609 -1.32 32.39 15.48
CA LYS A 609 -1.80 33.28 16.56
C LYS A 609 -3.00 34.08 16.05
N GLN A 610 -4.11 34.04 16.77
CA GLN A 610 -5.32 34.83 16.49
C GLN A 610 -5.37 36.14 17.25
#